data_AF-A0AA85JN62-F1
#
_entry.id   AF-A0AA85JN62-F1
#
_cell.length_a   1.000
_cell.length_b   1.000
_cell.length_c   1.000
_cell.angle_alpha   90.00
_cell.angle_beta   90.00
_cell.angle_gamma   90.00
#
_symmetry.space_group_name_H-M   'P 1'
#
loop_
_entity.id
_entity.type
_entity.pdbx_description
1 polymer ?
#
loop_
_entity_poly.entity_id
_entity_poly.type
_entity_poly.pdbx_seq_one_letter_code
_entity_poly.pdbx_strand_id
1 'polypeptide(L)' 'MPEVKVITRISTRGSLEIKYNGILIFSKLEVGGFPKLDPLVEALKSVVNGATPQMVTECYKPSYCILI' A
#
# COMPACT_ATOMS: atom_id res chain seq x y z
N MET A 1 2.04 -3.88 -15.77
CA MET A 1 2.87 -2.65 -15.69
C MET A 1 4.32 -3.05 -15.87
N PRO A 2 4.79 -3.18 -17.12
CA PRO A 2 6.15 -3.68 -17.37
C PRO A 2 7.26 -2.64 -17.08
N GLU A 3 6.93 -1.35 -16.98
CA GLU A 3 7.95 -0.27 -16.89
C GLU A 3 8.10 0.36 -15.49
N VAL A 4 7.52 -0.24 -14.45
CA VAL A 4 7.57 0.32 -13.09
C VAL A 4 8.80 -0.20 -12.34
N LYS A 5 9.61 0.72 -11.81
CA LYS A 5 10.70 0.39 -10.89
C LYS A 5 10.17 0.23 -9.48
N VAL A 6 10.23 -0.97 -8.94
CA VAL A 6 9.90 -1.25 -7.53
C VAL A 6 11.16 -1.17 -6.68
N ILE A 7 11.10 -0.41 -5.60
CA ILE A 7 12.18 -0.26 -4.62
C ILE A 7 11.64 -0.66 -3.25
N THR A 8 12.39 -1.49 -2.53
CA THR A 8 12.07 -1.87 -1.16
C THR A 8 13.02 -1.17 -0.19
N ARG A 9 12.48 -0.76 0.97
CA ARG A 9 13.25 -0.17 2.07
C ARG A 9 12.81 -0.81 3.37
N ILE A 10 13.76 -1.01 4.28
CA ILE A 10 13.46 -1.44 5.64
C ILE A 10 12.89 -0.25 6.40
N SER A 11 11.77 -0.48 7.09
CA SER A 11 11.09 0.51 7.92
C SER A 11 10.96 -0.03 9.35
N THR A 12 10.27 0.70 10.23
CA THR A 12 10.00 0.31 11.60
C THR A 12 9.20 -1.01 11.67
N ARG A 13 9.36 -1.73 12.79
CA ARG A 13 8.75 -3.05 12.99
C ARG A 13 7.23 -2.99 12.77
N GLY A 14 6.72 -3.89 11.94
CA GLY A 14 5.29 -4.05 11.70
C GLY A 14 4.68 -3.06 10.69
N SER A 15 5.45 -2.09 10.20
CA SER A 15 5.00 -1.12 9.20
C SER A 15 5.07 -1.67 7.77
N LEU A 16 4.18 -1.16 6.93
CA LEU A 16 4.22 -1.33 5.48
C LEU A 16 3.67 -0.03 4.88
N GLU A 17 4.52 0.67 4.14
CA GLU A 17 4.15 1.89 3.43
C GLU A 17 4.35 1.68 1.93
N ILE A 18 3.35 2.03 1.14
CA ILE A 18 3.42 1.98 -0.32
C ILE A 18 3.38 3.41 -0.84
N LYS A 19 4.39 3.77 -1.63
CA LYS A 19 4.55 5.12 -2.19
C LYS A 19 4.71 5.03 -3.71
N TYR A 20 4.11 5.99 -4.42
CA TYR A 20 4.33 6.19 -5.85
C TYR A 20 4.89 7.60 -6.07
N ASN A 21 6.04 7.72 -6.74
CA ASN A 21 6.74 9.00 -6.91
C ASN A 21 6.88 9.82 -5.62
N GLY A 22 7.10 9.15 -4.48
CA GLY A 22 7.23 9.76 -3.16
C GLY A 22 5.91 10.05 -2.42
N ILE A 23 4.76 9.93 -3.09
CA ILE A 23 3.44 10.17 -2.50
C ILE A 23 2.93 8.88 -1.85
N LEU A 24 2.46 8.97 -0.60
CA LEU A 24 1.91 7.84 0.16
C LEU A 24 0.55 7.41 -0.42
N ILE A 25 0.46 6.13 -0.79
CA ILE A 25 -0.78 5.49 -1.30
C ILE A 25 -1.40 4.59 -0.22
N PHE A 26 -0.57 3.94 0.62
CA PHE A 26 -1.07 3.06 1.67
C PHE A 26 -0.14 3.07 2.89
N SER A 27 -0.73 3.06 4.08
CA SER A 27 -0.02 2.86 5.36
C SER A 27 -0.71 1.78 6.20
N LYS A 28 -0.01 0.67 6.44
CA LYS A 28 -0.51 -0.39 7.33
C LYS A 28 -0.71 0.10 8.76
N LEU A 29 0.10 1.04 9.23
CA LEU A 29 -0.02 1.54 10.60
C LEU A 29 -1.28 2.41 10.76
N GLU A 30 -1.66 3.16 9.73
CA GLU A 30 -2.88 3.96 9.75
C GLU A 30 -4.15 3.11 9.62
N VAL A 31 -4.11 2.10 8.75
CA VAL A 31 -5.28 1.28 8.42
C VAL A 31 -5.41 0.06 9.34
N GLY A 32 -4.33 -0.35 10.02
CA GLY A 32 -4.30 -1.47 10.97
C GLY A 32 -4.23 -2.87 10.34
N GLY A 33 -3.94 -2.97 9.04
CA GLY A 33 -3.97 -4.23 8.29
C GLY A 33 -3.16 -4.20 7.00
N PHE A 34 -3.00 -5.35 6.35
CA PHE A 34 -2.40 -5.41 5.01
C PHE A 34 -3.41 -4.95 3.95
N PRO A 35 -2.98 -4.29 2.87
CA PRO A 35 -3.89 -3.78 1.85
C PRO A 35 -4.60 -4.93 1.12
N LYS A 36 -5.84 -4.71 0.70
CA LYS A 36 -6.47 -5.59 -0.28
C LYS A 36 -5.83 -5.36 -1.65
N LEU A 37 -5.60 -6.45 -2.40
CA LEU A 37 -4.86 -6.39 -3.65
C LEU A 37 -5.60 -5.58 -4.73
N ASP A 38 -6.88 -5.87 -4.96
CA ASP A 38 -7.67 -5.24 -6.03
C ASP A 38 -7.70 -3.71 -5.93
N PRO A 39 -8.14 -3.10 -4.81
CA PRO A 39 -8.19 -1.64 -4.69
C PRO A 39 -6.80 -1.00 -4.73
N LEU A 40 -5.77 -1.67 -4.22
CA LEU A 40 -4.39 -1.20 -4.32
C LEU A 40 -3.92 -1.15 -5.78
N VAL A 41 -4.19 -2.19 -6.56
CA VAL A 41 -3.81 -2.26 -7.97
C VAL A 41 -4.59 -1.26 -8.80
N GLU A 42 -5.88 -1.06 -8.53
CA GLU A 42 -6.69 -0.04 -9.20
C GLU A 42 -6.20 1.37 -8.92
N ALA A 43 -5.86 1.68 -7.66
CA ALA A 43 -5.27 2.97 -7.30
C ALA A 43 -3.95 3.19 -8.05
N LEU A 44 -3.06 2.20 -8.08
CA LEU A 44 -1.79 2.30 -8.81
C LEU A 44 -1.99 2.48 -10.32
N LYS A 45 -2.92 1.74 -10.94
CA LYS A 45 -3.28 1.89 -12.36
C LYS A 45 -3.78 3.30 -12.66
N SER A 46 -4.65 3.83 -11.81
CA SER A 46 -5.21 5.17 -11.97
C SER A 46 -4.12 6.24 -11.97
N VAL A 47 -3.16 6.12 -11.04
CA VAL A 47 -2.02 7.03 -10.95
C VAL A 47 -1.09 6.91 -12.16
N VAL A 48 -0.83 5.71 -12.66
CA VAL A 48 -0.06 5.52 -13.90
C VAL A 48 -0.76 6.15 -15.10
N ASN A 49 -2.09 6.16 -15.12
CA ASN A 49 -2.90 6.82 -16.15
C ASN A 49 -3.05 8.34 -15.96
N GLY A 50 -2.32 8.95 -15.01
CA GLY A 50 -2.28 10.40 -14.80
C GLY A 50 -3.29 10.93 -13.78
N ALA A 51 -4.04 10.07 -13.10
CA ALA A 51 -4.89 10.51 -11.98
C ALA A 51 -4.06 10.90 -10.76
N THR A 52 -4.62 11.76 -9.91
CA THR A 52 -4.02 12.10 -8.62
C THR A 52 -3.98 10.86 -7.71
N PRO A 53 -2.86 10.59 -7.01
CA PRO A 53 -2.79 9.51 -6.04
C PRO A 53 -3.85 9.63 -4.96
N GLN A 54 -4.62 8.57 -4.78
CA GLN A 54 -5.61 8.44 -3.71
C GLN A 54 -5.14 7.43 -2.67
N MET A 55 -5.42 7.72 -1.42
CA MET A 55 -5.08 6.85 -0.31
C MET A 55 -6.03 5.66 -0.27
N VAL A 56 -5.47 4.46 -0.27
CA VAL A 56 -6.24 3.21 -0.15
C VAL A 56 -6.41 2.89 1.32
N THR A 57 -7.66 2.75 1.76
CA THR A 57 -8.01 2.42 3.16
C THR A 57 -8.56 1.00 3.31
N GLU A 58 -8.73 0.29 2.21
CA GLU A 58 -9.23 -1.07 2.21
C GLU A 58 -8.12 -2.04 2.59
N CYS A 59 -8.22 -2.58 3.80
CA CYS A 59 -7.33 -3.61 4.29
C CYS A 59 -8.08 -4.92 4.56
N TYR A 60 -7.31 -6.01 4.65
CA TYR A 60 -7.73 -7.14 5.45
C TYR A 60 -7.76 -6.69 6.89
N LYS A 61 -8.94 -6.79 7.54
CA LYS A 61 -9.06 -6.60 8.99
C LYS A 61 -7.98 -7.44 9.67
N PRO A 62 -7.37 -6.96 10.77
CA PRO A 62 -6.37 -7.74 11.48
C PRO A 62 -6.96 -9.11 11.81
N SER A 63 -6.47 -10.14 11.11
CA SER A 63 -6.61 -11.52 11.54
C SER A 63 -5.69 -11.58 12.74
N TYR A 64 -6.27 -11.61 13.93
CA TYR A 64 -5.56 -11.75 15.19
C TYR A 64 -4.82 -13.11 15.20
N CYS A 65 -3.68 -13.18 14.53
CA CYS A 65 -2.66 -14.19 14.76
C CYS A 65 -1.52 -13.49 15.48
N ILE A 66 -1.65 -13.42 16.80
CA ILE A 66 -0.54 -13.18 17.69
C ILE A 66 0.28 -14.49 17.65
N LEU A 67 1.47 -14.46 17.06
CA LEU A 67 2.47 -15.48 17.36
C LEU A 67 3.06 -15.11 18.72
N ILE A 68 2.51 -15.72 19.76
CA ILE A 68 3.05 -15.73 21.13
C ILE A 68 4.13 -16.81 21.22
#